data_AF-A0A101IDS4-F1
#
_entry.id   AF-A0A101IDS4-F1
#
_cell.length_a   1.000
_cell.length_b   1.000
_cell.length_c   1.000
_cell.angle_alpha   90.00
_cell.angle_beta   90.00
_cell.angle_gamma   90.00
#
_symmetry.space_group_name_H-M   'P 1'
#
loop_
_entity.id
_entity.type
_entity.pdbx_description
1 polymer ?
#
loop_
_entity_poly.entity_id
_entity_poly.type
_entity_poly.pdbx_seq_one_letter_code
_entity_poly.pdbx_strand_id
1 'polypeptide(L)'
;MTKIDLSVYPDRLERTVKRARERNIIIPTFEQQLDPSKVPAKIKEELKSIGLWDLHPRNLFRITWHNEPKPHGGLFGGLNYMEFPKSLTGTPARIVALEGKWFPTGAHKVGAAFGCLVPRLVTGQFDPTQQKAVWPSTGNYCRGGAFDSALLACESIAILPEEMSKERFDWLASIAGEVIKTPGSESNVKEIFDKCWELRASGEDLMIFNQFEEFGNHLWHYYLTGKAIERMFNEIAGSKDSYWGVVSATGSAGTIAAGDYLKKVFPGSHVVASEAVQCPTLLYNGFGAHRIEGIGDKHVPWIHNARNTDTVVAIDDNAVVNLARLFNEPEGHA
;
A
#
# COMPACT_ATOMS: atom_id res chain seq x y z
N MET A 1 -7.75 11.23 19.95
CA MET A 1 -6.50 11.38 19.19
C MET A 1 -5.83 10.03 19.12
N THR A 2 -5.76 9.43 17.95
CA THR A 2 -5.00 8.21 17.70
C THR A 2 -3.52 8.53 17.95
N LYS A 3 -2.99 8.10 19.10
CA LYS A 3 -1.56 8.23 19.43
C LYS A 3 -0.86 6.98 18.90
N ILE A 4 0.37 7.13 18.42
CA ILE A 4 1.22 5.97 18.14
C ILE A 4 1.49 5.27 19.49
N ASP A 5 1.02 4.03 19.62
CA ASP A 5 1.24 3.22 20.80
C ASP A 5 2.62 2.56 20.72
N LEU A 6 3.49 2.94 21.65
CA LEU A 6 4.87 2.42 21.75
C LEU A 6 5.00 1.35 22.85
N SER A 7 3.88 0.89 23.41
CA SER A 7 3.88 -0.15 24.44
C SER A 7 4.47 -1.45 23.91
N VAL A 8 5.26 -2.12 24.74
CA VAL A 8 5.85 -3.42 24.45
C VAL A 8 5.28 -4.44 25.43
N TYR A 9 4.89 -5.60 24.92
CA TYR A 9 4.35 -6.72 25.69
C TYR A 9 5.34 -7.90 25.62
N PRO A 10 6.29 -8.00 26.56
CA PRO A 10 7.42 -8.94 26.47
C PRO A 10 6.99 -10.41 26.29
N ASP A 11 5.99 -10.88 27.01
CA ASP A 11 5.54 -12.28 26.94
C ASP A 11 4.95 -12.64 25.57
N ARG A 12 4.22 -11.69 24.95
CA ARG A 12 3.66 -11.84 23.60
C ARG A 12 4.75 -11.76 22.54
N LEU A 13 5.72 -10.85 22.75
CA LEU A 13 6.88 -10.71 21.88
C LEU A 13 7.74 -11.99 21.90
N GLU A 14 7.95 -12.60 23.07
CA GLU A 14 8.70 -13.86 23.18
C GLU A 14 8.02 -14.99 22.37
N ARG A 15 6.69 -15.13 22.48
CA ARG A 15 5.92 -16.07 21.66
C ARG A 15 6.04 -15.78 20.17
N THR A 16 5.97 -14.50 19.79
CA THR A 16 6.14 -14.05 18.41
C THR A 16 7.53 -14.41 17.86
N VAL A 17 8.59 -14.14 18.63
CA VAL A 17 9.97 -14.50 18.27
C VAL A 17 10.14 -16.01 18.15
N LYS A 18 9.53 -16.80 19.05
CA LYS A 18 9.54 -18.25 18.98
C LYS A 18 8.88 -18.75 17.69
N ARG A 19 7.67 -18.27 17.37
CA ARG A 19 6.95 -18.62 16.13
C ARG A 19 7.75 -18.23 14.88
N ALA A 20 8.38 -17.06 14.88
CA ALA A 20 9.22 -16.61 13.78
C ALA A 20 10.44 -17.54 13.57
N ARG A 21 11.09 -18.00 14.66
CA ARG A 21 12.19 -18.98 14.58
C ARG A 21 11.72 -20.32 14.03
N GLU A 22 10.60 -20.85 14.53
CA GLU A 22 10.03 -22.13 14.08
C GLU A 22 9.68 -22.12 12.58
N ARG A 23 9.21 -20.97 12.08
CA ARG A 23 8.83 -20.78 10.67
C ARG A 23 9.96 -20.20 9.80
N ASN A 24 11.16 -20.02 10.36
CA ASN A 24 12.31 -19.41 9.68
C ASN A 24 12.00 -18.04 9.03
N ILE A 25 11.16 -17.25 9.71
CA ILE A 25 10.75 -15.91 9.28
C ILE A 25 11.84 -14.91 9.66
N ILE A 26 12.23 -14.07 8.70
CA ILE A 26 13.13 -12.95 8.91
C ILE A 26 12.44 -11.72 8.35
N ILE A 27 12.22 -10.73 9.21
CA ILE A 27 11.57 -9.48 8.85
C ILE A 27 12.65 -8.49 8.39
N PRO A 28 12.53 -7.89 7.19
CA PRO A 28 13.46 -6.86 6.75
C PRO A 28 13.29 -5.59 7.59
N THR A 29 14.39 -4.87 7.81
CA THR A 29 14.31 -3.50 8.32
C THR A 29 13.84 -2.56 7.22
N PHE A 30 13.29 -1.40 7.58
CA PHE A 30 13.02 -0.35 6.59
C PHE A 30 14.29 0.11 5.87
N GLU A 31 15.45 0.04 6.52
CA GLU A 31 16.74 0.34 5.87
C GLU A 31 17.06 -0.64 4.74
N GLN A 32 16.76 -1.93 4.92
CA GLN A 32 16.90 -2.95 3.88
C GLN A 32 15.86 -2.83 2.77
N GLN A 33 14.62 -2.42 3.10
CA GLN A 33 13.60 -2.13 2.10
C GLN A 33 13.99 -0.90 1.25
N LEU A 34 14.55 0.13 1.88
CA LEU A 34 15.08 1.30 1.19
C LEU A 34 16.29 0.95 0.35
N ASP A 35 17.25 0.22 0.89
CA ASP A 35 18.52 -0.07 0.25
C ASP A 35 18.75 -1.58 0.21
N PRO A 36 18.31 -2.24 -0.87
CA PRO A 36 18.46 -3.69 -1.00
C PRO A 36 19.92 -4.16 -1.08
N SER A 37 20.91 -3.26 -1.22
CA SER A 37 22.32 -3.63 -1.08
C SER A 37 22.61 -4.22 0.31
N LYS A 38 21.88 -3.75 1.34
CA LYS A 38 21.97 -4.20 2.74
C LYS A 38 21.22 -5.50 3.05
N VAL A 39 20.51 -6.06 2.07
CA VAL A 39 19.88 -7.38 2.22
C VAL A 39 20.98 -8.46 2.26
N PRO A 40 20.97 -9.38 3.25
CA PRO A 40 22.02 -10.37 3.38
C PRO A 40 22.16 -11.25 2.14
N ALA A 41 23.40 -11.60 1.77
CA ALA A 41 23.68 -12.41 0.58
C ALA A 41 22.91 -13.74 0.56
N LYS A 42 22.79 -14.41 1.72
CA LYS A 42 22.00 -15.64 1.85
C LYS A 42 20.54 -15.46 1.43
N ILE A 43 19.92 -14.33 1.79
CA ILE A 43 18.53 -14.03 1.42
C ILE A 43 18.42 -13.79 -0.09
N LYS A 44 19.39 -13.08 -0.69
CA LYS A 44 19.45 -12.87 -2.14
C LYS A 44 19.57 -14.18 -2.91
N GLU A 45 20.40 -15.10 -2.44
CA GLU A 45 20.52 -16.43 -3.06
C GLU A 45 19.21 -17.22 -2.98
N GLU A 46 18.53 -17.22 -1.83
CA GLU A 46 17.22 -17.89 -1.67
C GLU A 46 16.15 -17.27 -2.60
N LEU A 47 16.14 -15.95 -2.81
CA LEU A 47 15.18 -15.27 -3.67
C LEU A 47 15.27 -15.66 -5.15
N LYS A 48 16.42 -16.15 -5.63
CA LYS A 48 16.61 -16.54 -7.05
C LYS A 48 15.70 -17.68 -7.48
N SER A 49 15.25 -18.53 -6.55
CA SER A 49 14.33 -19.65 -6.83
C SER A 49 12.88 -19.37 -6.42
N ILE A 50 12.57 -18.13 -6.00
CA ILE A 50 11.26 -17.76 -5.45
C ILE A 50 10.55 -16.82 -6.43
N GLY A 51 9.31 -17.14 -6.78
CA GLY A 51 8.40 -16.29 -7.55
C GLY A 51 8.00 -15.04 -6.76
N LEU A 52 7.76 -13.93 -7.46
CA LEU A 52 7.41 -12.63 -6.84
C LEU A 52 6.13 -12.72 -5.99
N TRP A 53 5.26 -13.68 -6.29
CA TRP A 53 3.94 -13.86 -5.69
C TRP A 53 3.84 -15.10 -4.80
N ASP A 54 4.93 -15.86 -4.66
CA ASP A 54 4.94 -17.09 -3.87
C ASP A 54 4.71 -16.78 -2.39
N LEU A 55 3.99 -17.66 -1.68
CA LEU A 55 3.80 -17.59 -0.23
C LEU A 55 5.05 -18.09 0.51
N HIS A 56 6.14 -17.37 0.36
CA HIS A 56 7.43 -17.67 0.99
C HIS A 56 7.91 -16.48 1.82
N PRO A 57 8.30 -16.66 3.11
CA PRO A 57 8.65 -15.54 4.00
C PRO A 57 9.75 -14.60 3.47
N ARG A 58 10.60 -15.07 2.55
CA ARG A 58 11.62 -14.22 1.92
C ARG A 58 11.05 -13.14 1.01
N ASN A 59 9.83 -13.29 0.50
CA ASN A 59 9.16 -12.23 -0.25
C ASN A 59 8.86 -10.98 0.60
N LEU A 60 8.98 -11.03 1.94
CA LEU A 60 8.99 -9.83 2.78
C LEU A 60 10.10 -8.84 2.34
N PHE A 61 11.26 -9.34 1.91
CA PHE A 61 12.35 -8.51 1.40
C PHE A 61 12.05 -7.88 0.03
N ARG A 62 11.02 -8.36 -0.68
CA ARG A 62 10.51 -7.77 -1.92
C ARG A 62 9.43 -6.71 -1.68
N ILE A 63 9.18 -6.33 -0.42
CA ILE A 63 8.35 -5.16 -0.11
C ILE A 63 9.23 -3.91 -0.27
N THR A 64 9.55 -3.56 -1.51
CA THR A 64 10.46 -2.49 -1.90
C THR A 64 10.17 -1.97 -3.31
N TRP A 65 10.47 -0.69 -3.57
CA TRP A 65 10.39 -0.07 -4.90
C TRP A 65 11.48 -0.52 -5.88
N HIS A 66 12.45 -1.30 -5.40
CA HIS A 66 13.66 -1.68 -6.11
C HIS A 66 13.63 -3.09 -6.68
N ASN A 67 12.48 -3.78 -6.74
CA ASN A 67 12.44 -5.13 -7.30
C ASN A 67 12.84 -5.11 -8.78
N GLU A 68 13.62 -6.08 -9.23
CA GLU A 68 13.78 -6.29 -10.67
C GLU A 68 12.40 -6.61 -11.29
N PRO A 69 12.07 -6.05 -12.47
CA PRO A 69 10.79 -6.27 -13.13
C PRO A 69 10.69 -7.67 -13.77
N LYS A 70 10.76 -8.71 -12.94
CA LYS A 70 10.72 -10.13 -13.30
C LYS A 70 9.72 -10.87 -12.39
N PRO A 71 8.84 -11.71 -12.97
CA PRO A 71 7.85 -12.45 -12.19
C PRO A 71 8.48 -13.58 -11.35
N HIS A 72 9.65 -14.09 -11.74
CA HIS A 72 10.34 -15.18 -11.03
C HIS A 72 11.86 -14.94 -10.99
N GLY A 73 12.47 -15.24 -9.84
CA GLY A 73 13.93 -15.16 -9.64
C GLY A 73 14.55 -13.76 -9.70
N GLY A 74 13.73 -12.70 -9.83
CA GLY A 74 14.19 -11.32 -9.79
C GLY A 74 14.80 -10.96 -8.44
N LEU A 75 15.92 -10.23 -8.46
CA LEU A 75 16.52 -9.67 -7.27
C LEU A 75 16.12 -8.21 -7.13
N PHE A 76 17.08 -7.31 -7.08
CA PHE A 76 16.88 -5.88 -6.88
C PHE A 76 17.65 -5.09 -7.92
N GLY A 77 17.04 -4.02 -8.43
CA GLY A 77 17.62 -3.09 -9.40
C GLY A 77 17.43 -1.63 -8.98
N GLY A 78 17.39 -0.75 -9.97
CA GLY A 78 17.00 0.65 -9.78
C GLY A 78 15.56 0.80 -9.32
N LEU A 79 15.13 2.04 -9.09
CA LEU A 79 13.72 2.32 -8.83
C LEU A 79 12.88 2.00 -10.07
N ASN A 80 11.75 1.34 -9.88
CA ASN A 80 10.78 1.17 -10.95
C ASN A 80 9.97 2.45 -11.10
N TYR A 81 10.14 3.15 -12.23
CA TYR A 81 9.38 4.34 -12.57
C TYR A 81 9.22 4.47 -14.09
N MET A 82 8.24 5.26 -14.50
CA MET A 82 8.04 5.67 -15.89
C MET A 82 7.95 7.18 -15.98
N GLU A 83 8.61 7.75 -17.00
CA GLU A 83 8.45 9.16 -17.37
C GLU A 83 7.48 9.26 -18.54
N PHE A 84 6.44 10.08 -18.39
CA PHE A 84 5.45 10.28 -19.45
C PHE A 84 5.98 11.29 -20.48
N PRO A 85 5.90 10.98 -21.78
CA PRO A 85 6.43 11.86 -22.82
C PRO A 85 5.56 13.12 -22.95
N LYS A 86 6.20 14.23 -23.36
CA LYS A 86 5.51 15.51 -23.60
C LYS A 86 4.39 15.41 -24.65
N SER A 87 4.50 14.48 -25.60
CA SER A 87 3.44 14.19 -26.58
C SER A 87 2.14 13.71 -25.93
N LEU A 88 2.24 13.03 -24.78
CA LEU A 88 1.10 12.56 -23.99
C LEU A 88 0.64 13.64 -22.99
N THR A 89 1.58 14.26 -22.27
CA THR A 89 1.25 15.17 -21.16
C THR A 89 0.86 16.56 -21.62
N GLY A 90 1.28 16.98 -22.82
CA GLY A 90 1.04 18.31 -23.37
C GLY A 90 1.76 19.46 -22.65
N THR A 91 2.60 19.17 -21.65
CA THR A 91 3.28 20.17 -20.82
C THR A 91 4.80 20.08 -20.93
N PRO A 92 5.55 21.19 -20.84
CA PRO A 92 7.01 21.15 -20.70
C PRO A 92 7.46 20.55 -19.35
N ALA A 93 6.60 20.46 -18.34
CA ALA A 93 6.94 19.83 -17.08
C ALA A 93 7.11 18.31 -17.24
N ARG A 94 8.19 17.76 -16.67
CA ARG A 94 8.43 16.31 -16.65
C ARG A 94 7.48 15.67 -15.64
N ILE A 95 6.72 14.65 -16.07
CA ILE A 95 5.81 13.91 -15.20
C ILE A 95 6.32 12.47 -15.08
N VAL A 96 6.59 12.05 -13.85
CA VAL A 96 7.19 10.75 -13.56
C VAL A 96 6.35 10.02 -12.53
N ALA A 97 6.03 8.76 -12.79
CA ALA A 97 5.27 7.90 -11.89
C ALA A 97 6.11 6.72 -11.41
N LEU A 98 6.10 6.46 -10.10
CA LEU A 98 6.64 5.23 -9.54
C LEU A 98 5.75 4.04 -9.92
N GLU A 99 6.35 2.93 -10.31
CA GLU A 99 5.63 1.73 -10.75
C GLU A 99 5.50 0.72 -9.59
N GLY A 100 4.28 0.62 -9.05
CA GLY A 100 3.96 -0.30 -7.93
C GLY A 100 3.66 -1.74 -8.33
N LYS A 101 3.68 -2.07 -9.64
CA LYS A 101 3.31 -3.39 -10.19
C LYS A 101 4.27 -4.50 -9.75
N TRP A 102 5.52 -4.15 -9.47
CA TRP A 102 6.58 -5.11 -9.15
C TRP A 102 6.68 -5.44 -7.66
N PHE A 103 5.72 -5.00 -6.85
CA PHE A 103 5.55 -5.52 -5.50
C PHE A 103 4.90 -6.91 -5.54
N PRO A 104 5.12 -7.76 -4.53
CA PRO A 104 4.27 -8.92 -4.30
C PRO A 104 2.79 -8.50 -4.29
N THR A 105 1.90 -9.36 -4.79
CA THR A 105 0.47 -9.05 -5.04
C THR A 105 0.19 -8.00 -6.13
N GLY A 106 1.22 -7.47 -6.80
CA GLY A 106 1.09 -6.56 -7.93
C GLY A 106 0.75 -5.12 -7.54
N ALA A 107 0.81 -4.79 -6.25
CA ALA A 107 0.48 -3.47 -5.75
C ALA A 107 1.30 -3.15 -4.49
N HIS A 108 1.66 -1.88 -4.32
CA HIS A 108 2.39 -1.38 -3.15
C HIS A 108 1.61 -1.52 -1.82
N LYS A 109 0.37 -2.02 -1.83
CA LYS A 109 -0.46 -2.18 -0.63
C LYS A 109 0.07 -3.25 0.32
N VAL A 110 0.95 -4.16 -0.11
CA VAL A 110 1.77 -4.98 0.80
C VAL A 110 2.67 -4.10 1.67
N GLY A 111 3.20 -2.99 1.16
CA GLY A 111 3.97 -2.04 1.98
C GLY A 111 3.11 -1.38 3.05
N ALA A 112 1.91 -0.94 2.68
CA ALA A 112 0.96 -0.36 3.62
C ALA A 112 0.55 -1.36 4.71
N ALA A 113 0.24 -2.60 4.34
CA ALA A 113 -0.14 -3.66 5.28
C ALA A 113 1.04 -4.05 6.20
N PHE A 114 2.24 -4.21 5.65
CA PHE A 114 3.47 -4.45 6.41
C PHE A 114 3.70 -3.35 7.45
N GLY A 115 3.53 -2.09 7.05
CA GLY A 115 3.64 -0.92 7.92
C GLY A 115 2.67 -0.95 9.10
N CYS A 116 1.50 -1.57 8.95
CA CYS A 116 0.50 -1.73 10.02
C CYS A 116 0.79 -2.95 10.91
N LEU A 117 1.10 -4.11 10.32
CA LEU A 117 1.23 -5.38 11.04
C LEU A 117 2.57 -5.52 11.77
N VAL A 118 3.68 -5.26 11.09
CA VAL A 118 5.01 -5.56 11.63
C VAL A 118 5.34 -4.80 12.91
N PRO A 119 5.01 -3.49 13.06
CA PRO A 119 5.21 -2.79 14.32
C PRO A 119 4.46 -3.44 15.50
N ARG A 120 3.28 -4.01 15.28
CA ARG A 120 2.52 -4.70 16.33
C ARG A 120 3.13 -6.06 16.68
N LEU A 121 3.70 -6.76 15.70
CA LEU A 121 4.42 -8.03 15.92
C LEU A 121 5.70 -7.80 16.74
N VAL A 122 6.53 -6.84 16.36
CA VAL A 122 7.85 -6.62 17.01
C VAL A 122 7.75 -5.96 18.38
N THR A 123 6.57 -5.44 18.74
CA THR A 123 6.27 -4.93 20.09
C THR A 123 5.45 -5.92 20.93
N GLY A 124 4.95 -7.02 20.34
CA GLY A 124 4.02 -7.94 21.00
C GLY A 124 2.61 -7.38 21.20
N GLN A 125 2.27 -6.24 20.60
CA GLN A 125 0.90 -5.71 20.61
C GLN A 125 -0.08 -6.62 19.86
N PHE A 126 0.41 -7.34 18.85
CA PHE A 126 -0.31 -8.42 18.16
C PHE A 126 0.40 -9.75 18.42
N ASP A 127 -0.35 -10.75 18.93
CA ASP A 127 0.15 -12.10 19.17
C ASP A 127 -0.31 -13.05 18.04
N PRO A 128 0.58 -13.44 17.11
CA PRO A 128 0.23 -14.28 15.97
C PRO A 128 -0.07 -15.75 16.35
N THR A 129 0.08 -16.11 17.63
CA THR A 129 -0.27 -17.45 18.16
C THR A 129 -1.69 -17.54 18.69
N GLN A 130 -2.33 -16.41 18.94
CA GLN A 130 -3.66 -16.34 19.56
C GLN A 130 -4.63 -15.49 18.75
N GLN A 131 -4.14 -14.42 18.12
CA GLN A 131 -4.98 -13.43 17.47
C GLN A 131 -5.00 -13.59 15.94
N LYS A 132 -6.16 -13.33 15.34
CA LYS A 132 -6.33 -13.22 13.89
C LYS A 132 -6.12 -11.76 13.42
N ALA A 133 -5.43 -11.57 12.31
CA ALA A 133 -5.26 -10.27 11.66
C ALA A 133 -6.43 -9.99 10.71
N VAL A 134 -7.22 -8.96 10.97
CA VAL A 134 -8.39 -8.61 10.17
C VAL A 134 -8.06 -7.47 9.22
N TRP A 135 -8.32 -7.67 7.93
CA TRP A 135 -7.94 -6.78 6.84
C TRP A 135 -9.17 -6.22 6.12
N PRO A 136 -9.80 -5.15 6.65
CA PRO A 136 -10.93 -4.50 6.00
C PRO A 136 -10.48 -3.67 4.80
N SER A 137 -10.93 -4.03 3.60
CA SER A 137 -10.69 -3.23 2.39
C SER A 137 -11.59 -3.65 1.24
N THR A 138 -11.90 -2.70 0.38
CA THR A 138 -12.57 -2.95 -0.90
C THR A 138 -11.60 -3.35 -2.01
N GLY A 139 -10.27 -3.22 -1.80
CA GLY A 139 -9.26 -3.35 -2.84
C GLY A 139 -7.97 -4.08 -2.43
N ASN A 140 -6.86 -3.64 -3.01
CA ASN A 140 -5.54 -4.29 -2.88
C ASN A 140 -4.98 -4.35 -1.46
N TYR A 141 -5.49 -3.57 -0.51
CA TYR A 141 -5.03 -3.62 0.90
C TYR A 141 -5.43 -4.92 1.59
N CYS A 142 -6.63 -5.45 1.32
CA CYS A 142 -7.03 -6.76 1.83
C CYS A 142 -6.13 -7.87 1.28
N ARG A 143 -5.76 -7.78 -0.01
CA ARG A 143 -4.81 -8.72 -0.62
C ARG A 143 -3.42 -8.63 -0.02
N GLY A 144 -2.88 -7.42 0.11
CA GLY A 144 -1.57 -7.19 0.70
C GLY A 144 -1.49 -7.68 2.14
N GLY A 145 -2.53 -7.40 2.94
CA GLY A 145 -2.63 -7.86 4.32
C GLY A 145 -2.70 -9.38 4.48
N ALA A 146 -3.57 -10.04 3.70
CA ALA A 146 -3.65 -11.50 3.70
C ALA A 146 -2.31 -12.15 3.25
N PHE A 147 -1.64 -11.56 2.25
CA PHE A 147 -0.32 -12.01 1.82
C PHE A 147 0.74 -11.85 2.93
N ASP A 148 0.83 -10.67 3.54
CA ASP A 148 1.77 -10.41 4.64
C ASP A 148 1.49 -11.32 5.83
N SER A 149 0.22 -11.54 6.18
CA SER A 149 -0.19 -12.50 7.20
C SER A 149 0.30 -13.91 6.88
N ALA A 150 0.11 -14.40 5.64
CA ALA A 150 0.62 -15.70 5.23
C ALA A 150 2.16 -15.80 5.37
N LEU A 151 2.89 -14.76 4.93
CA LEU A 151 4.36 -14.73 5.03
C LEU A 151 4.88 -14.66 6.48
N LEU A 152 4.12 -14.00 7.35
CA LEU A 152 4.44 -13.82 8.77
C LEU A 152 3.78 -14.91 9.65
N ALA A 153 3.21 -15.94 9.04
CA ALA A 153 2.49 -17.03 9.70
C ALA A 153 1.42 -16.53 10.69
N CYS A 154 0.65 -15.52 10.32
CA CYS A 154 -0.50 -15.02 11.06
C CYS A 154 -1.78 -15.57 10.43
N GLU A 155 -2.78 -15.95 11.24
CA GLU A 155 -4.12 -16.18 10.71
C GLU A 155 -4.74 -14.86 10.27
N SER A 156 -5.49 -14.86 9.17
CA SER A 156 -6.08 -13.64 8.63
C SER A 156 -7.55 -13.78 8.27
N ILE A 157 -8.30 -12.72 8.53
CA ILE A 157 -9.68 -12.54 8.09
C ILE A 157 -9.69 -11.41 7.05
N ALA A 158 -10.17 -11.71 5.85
CA ALA A 158 -10.39 -10.74 4.78
C ALA A 158 -11.83 -10.21 4.84
N ILE A 159 -12.04 -8.89 4.86
CA ILE A 159 -13.38 -8.29 4.76
C ILE A 159 -13.43 -7.41 3.52
N LEU A 160 -14.34 -7.72 2.59
CA LEU A 160 -14.51 -7.00 1.33
C LEU A 160 -15.96 -7.11 0.79
N PRO A 161 -16.39 -6.19 -0.09
CA PRO A 161 -17.75 -6.20 -0.63
C PRO A 161 -18.00 -7.38 -1.57
N GLU A 162 -19.25 -7.85 -1.62
CA GLU A 162 -19.65 -9.04 -2.38
C GLU A 162 -19.67 -8.84 -3.90
N GLU A 163 -19.79 -7.60 -4.39
CA GLU A 163 -19.77 -7.28 -5.83
C GLU A 163 -18.36 -7.27 -6.43
N MET A 164 -17.32 -7.57 -5.64
CA MET A 164 -15.96 -7.70 -6.16
C MET A 164 -15.80 -8.93 -7.07
N SER A 165 -14.77 -8.91 -7.92
CA SER A 165 -14.55 -9.97 -8.91
C SER A 165 -14.39 -11.36 -8.27
N LYS A 166 -14.91 -12.39 -8.96
CA LYS A 166 -14.77 -13.79 -8.52
C LYS A 166 -13.31 -14.20 -8.35
N GLU A 167 -12.43 -13.79 -9.27
CA GLU A 167 -10.99 -14.05 -9.18
C GLU A 167 -10.38 -13.54 -7.87
N ARG A 168 -10.85 -12.38 -7.38
CA ARG A 168 -10.41 -11.82 -6.09
C ARG A 168 -10.81 -12.72 -4.93
N PHE A 169 -12.04 -13.27 -4.94
CA PHE A 169 -12.50 -14.21 -3.93
C PHE A 169 -11.77 -15.55 -3.99
N ASP A 170 -11.57 -16.10 -5.19
CA ASP A 170 -10.88 -17.38 -5.38
C ASP A 170 -9.43 -17.29 -4.88
N TRP A 171 -8.74 -16.18 -5.17
CA TRP A 171 -7.39 -15.95 -4.66
C TRP A 171 -7.37 -15.76 -3.13
N LEU A 172 -8.28 -14.95 -2.56
CA LEU A 172 -8.34 -14.75 -1.11
C LEU A 172 -8.66 -16.04 -0.36
N ALA A 173 -9.59 -16.85 -0.85
CA ALA A 173 -9.94 -18.13 -0.25
C ALA A 173 -8.77 -19.13 -0.23
N SER A 174 -7.79 -18.97 -1.13
CA SER A 174 -6.59 -19.82 -1.14
C SER A 174 -5.52 -19.41 -0.12
N ILE A 175 -5.57 -18.18 0.41
CA ILE A 175 -4.51 -17.63 1.27
C ILE A 175 -4.99 -17.16 2.65
N ALA A 176 -6.23 -16.69 2.77
CA ALA A 176 -6.80 -16.19 4.02
C ALA A 176 -7.48 -17.33 4.77
N GLY A 177 -7.46 -17.27 6.11
CA GLY A 177 -8.18 -18.24 6.94
C GLY A 177 -9.69 -18.08 6.84
N GLU A 178 -10.17 -16.86 6.62
CA GLU A 178 -11.59 -16.55 6.49
C GLU A 178 -11.81 -15.38 5.53
N VAL A 179 -12.92 -15.41 4.79
CA VAL A 179 -13.36 -14.32 3.91
C VAL A 179 -14.80 -13.93 4.25
N ILE A 180 -14.98 -12.71 4.72
CA ILE A 180 -16.27 -12.12 5.07
C ILE A 180 -16.70 -11.18 3.94
N LYS A 181 -17.89 -11.42 3.39
CA LYS A 181 -18.49 -10.59 2.35
C LYS A 181 -19.44 -9.57 2.97
N THR A 182 -19.31 -8.30 2.61
CA THR A 182 -20.26 -7.24 2.99
C THR A 182 -21.10 -6.82 1.79
N PRO A 183 -22.33 -6.30 1.97
CA PRO A 183 -23.12 -5.78 0.85
C PRO A 183 -22.43 -4.61 0.14
N GLY A 184 -22.63 -4.51 -1.18
CA GLY A 184 -22.25 -3.35 -1.99
C GLY A 184 -21.00 -3.51 -2.87
N SER A 185 -20.54 -2.39 -3.40
CA SER A 185 -19.50 -2.24 -4.43
C SER A 185 -18.14 -1.79 -3.86
N GLU A 186 -17.15 -1.56 -4.73
CA GLU A 186 -15.80 -1.12 -4.32
C GLU A 186 -15.78 0.19 -3.50
N SER A 187 -16.78 1.06 -3.64
CA SER A 187 -16.85 2.32 -2.87
C SER A 187 -17.68 2.21 -1.58
N ASN A 188 -18.09 1.01 -1.17
CA ASN A 188 -18.91 0.75 0.01
C ASN A 188 -18.06 0.39 1.23
N VAL A 189 -17.56 1.42 1.93
CA VAL A 189 -16.69 1.24 3.11
C VAL A 189 -17.47 1.21 4.43
N LYS A 190 -18.68 1.79 4.47
CA LYS A 190 -19.50 1.85 5.69
C LYS A 190 -19.87 0.46 6.20
N GLU A 191 -20.29 -0.44 5.32
CA GLU A 191 -20.67 -1.81 5.65
C GLU A 191 -19.47 -2.61 6.18
N ILE A 192 -18.27 -2.34 5.66
CA ILE A 192 -17.02 -2.90 6.18
C ILE A 192 -16.75 -2.39 7.60
N PHE A 193 -16.99 -1.11 7.87
CA PHE A 193 -16.85 -0.56 9.23
C PHE A 193 -17.85 -1.15 10.21
N ASP A 194 -19.12 -1.34 9.81
CA ASP A 194 -20.11 -2.01 10.64
C ASP A 194 -19.64 -3.42 10.99
N LYS A 195 -19.12 -4.16 10.01
CA LYS A 195 -18.58 -5.51 10.25
C LYS A 195 -17.35 -5.49 11.17
N CYS A 196 -16.51 -4.47 11.08
CA CYS A 196 -15.40 -4.28 12.02
C CYS A 196 -15.91 -4.02 13.45
N TRP A 197 -17.00 -3.28 13.62
CA TRP A 197 -17.62 -3.07 14.94
C TRP A 197 -18.22 -4.34 15.51
N GLU A 198 -18.89 -5.15 14.69
CA GLU A 198 -19.39 -6.47 15.10
C GLU A 198 -18.25 -7.37 15.59
N LEU A 199 -17.15 -7.46 14.84
CA LEU A 199 -15.98 -8.26 15.21
C LEU A 199 -15.28 -7.74 16.47
N ARG A 200 -15.21 -6.42 16.67
CA ARG A 200 -14.72 -5.85 17.94
C ARG A 200 -15.59 -6.25 19.13
N ALA A 201 -16.89 -6.43 18.91
CA ALA A 201 -17.86 -6.78 19.94
C ALA A 201 -18.03 -8.30 20.13
N SER A 202 -17.49 -9.15 19.24
CA SER A 202 -17.69 -10.60 19.30
C SER A 202 -16.95 -11.28 20.44
N GLY A 203 -15.91 -10.63 20.99
CA GLY A 203 -15.04 -11.21 22.01
C GLY A 203 -14.00 -12.20 21.47
N GLU A 204 -13.89 -12.32 20.14
CA GLU A 204 -12.85 -13.13 19.51
C GLU A 204 -11.45 -12.51 19.67
N ASP A 205 -10.43 -13.36 19.76
CA ASP A 205 -9.03 -12.94 19.72
C ASP A 205 -8.66 -12.51 18.30
N LEU A 206 -8.87 -11.22 18.02
CA LEU A 206 -8.54 -10.62 16.72
C LEU A 206 -8.02 -9.20 16.87
N MET A 207 -7.32 -8.72 15.85
CA MET A 207 -6.89 -7.34 15.73
C MET A 207 -7.23 -6.80 14.35
N ILE A 208 -7.92 -5.67 14.30
CA ILE A 208 -8.37 -5.05 13.05
C ILE A 208 -7.35 -4.01 12.60
N PHE A 209 -6.74 -4.25 11.44
CA PHE A 209 -5.76 -3.35 10.82
C PHE A 209 -6.43 -2.45 9.79
N ASN A 210 -7.24 -1.51 10.26
CA ASN A 210 -8.02 -0.63 9.40
C ASN A 210 -7.14 0.44 8.71
N GLN A 211 -6.93 0.32 7.39
CA GLN A 211 -6.04 1.19 6.62
C GLN A 211 -6.33 2.70 6.71
N PHE A 212 -7.56 3.07 7.08
CA PHE A 212 -7.99 4.46 7.17
C PHE A 212 -7.62 5.13 8.50
N GLU A 213 -7.26 4.35 9.53
CA GLU A 213 -6.89 4.83 10.87
C GLU A 213 -5.51 4.34 11.37
N GLU A 214 -4.90 3.36 10.69
CA GLU A 214 -3.58 2.85 11.03
C GLU A 214 -2.45 3.73 10.48
N PHE A 215 -1.78 4.47 11.36
CA PHE A 215 -0.63 5.30 10.99
C PHE A 215 0.55 4.51 10.40
N GLY A 216 0.60 3.19 10.60
CA GLY A 216 1.58 2.32 9.93
C GLY A 216 1.56 2.46 8.41
N ASN A 217 0.37 2.60 7.82
CA ASN A 217 0.17 2.86 6.39
C ASN A 217 0.83 4.20 5.98
N HIS A 218 0.49 5.28 6.70
CA HIS A 218 1.06 6.61 6.46
C HIS A 218 2.59 6.62 6.61
N LEU A 219 3.11 6.04 7.70
CA LEU A 219 4.54 6.05 8.02
C LEU A 219 5.37 5.24 7.03
N TRP A 220 4.85 4.11 6.53
CA TRP A 220 5.55 3.35 5.49
C TRP A 220 5.72 4.19 4.23
N HIS A 221 4.67 4.88 3.78
CA HIS A 221 4.75 5.75 2.61
C HIS A 221 5.60 7.00 2.84
N TYR A 222 5.48 7.65 4.00
CA TYR A 222 6.34 8.77 4.39
C TYR A 222 7.82 8.38 4.26
N TYR A 223 8.21 7.23 4.83
CA TYR A 223 9.62 6.85 4.89
C TYR A 223 10.12 6.17 3.62
N LEU A 224 9.39 5.18 3.08
CA LEU A 224 9.84 4.37 1.93
C LEU A 224 9.51 5.06 0.61
N THR A 225 8.26 5.46 0.43
CA THR A 225 7.81 6.04 -0.85
C THR A 225 8.34 7.48 -1.02
N GLY A 226 8.34 8.29 0.04
CA GLY A 226 8.94 9.63 0.03
C GLY A 226 10.42 9.61 -0.37
N LYS A 227 11.20 8.71 0.22
CA LYS A 227 12.62 8.53 -0.14
C LYS A 227 12.83 7.97 -1.53
N ALA A 228 11.96 7.06 -1.99
CA ALA A 228 12.00 6.59 -3.37
C ALA A 228 11.81 7.74 -4.36
N ILE A 229 10.83 8.63 -4.12
CA ILE A 229 10.59 9.81 -4.98
C ILE A 229 11.79 10.77 -4.95
N GLU A 230 12.36 11.05 -3.78
CA GLU A 230 13.56 11.88 -3.64
C GLU A 230 14.74 11.30 -4.45
N ARG A 231 15.01 10.00 -4.31
CA ARG A 231 16.10 9.32 -5.04
C ARG A 231 15.86 9.34 -6.54
N MET A 232 14.66 8.99 -6.98
CA MET A 232 14.26 9.05 -8.39
C MET A 232 14.50 10.45 -8.95
N PHE A 233 14.05 11.51 -8.25
CA PHE A 233 14.27 12.88 -8.68
C PHE A 233 15.77 13.19 -8.81
N ASN A 234 16.57 12.85 -7.80
CA ASN A 234 18.02 13.08 -7.83
C ASN A 234 18.75 12.30 -8.94
N GLU A 235 18.24 11.14 -9.33
CA GLU A 235 18.81 10.31 -10.41
C GLU A 235 18.50 10.89 -11.80
N ILE A 236 17.31 11.47 -12.00
CA ILE A 236 16.84 11.89 -13.33
C ILE A 236 16.95 13.39 -13.58
N ALA A 237 17.05 14.22 -12.55
CA ALA A 237 17.05 15.67 -12.68
C ALA A 237 18.28 16.17 -13.46
N GLY A 238 18.05 16.91 -14.53
CA GLY A 238 19.09 17.66 -15.22
C GLY A 238 19.46 18.94 -14.47
N SER A 239 20.52 19.61 -14.93
CA SER A 239 21.02 20.87 -14.35
C SER A 239 20.01 22.03 -14.34
N LYS A 240 18.92 21.93 -15.11
CA LYS A 240 17.86 22.95 -15.22
C LYS A 240 16.53 22.50 -14.60
N ASP A 241 16.46 21.28 -14.10
CA ASP A 241 15.24 20.75 -13.50
C ASP A 241 15.13 21.18 -12.04
N SER A 242 13.90 21.39 -11.59
CA SER A 242 13.57 21.67 -10.19
C SER A 242 12.39 20.81 -9.76
N TYR A 243 12.44 20.29 -8.54
CA TYR A 243 11.33 19.56 -7.96
C TYR A 243 10.17 20.52 -7.65
N TRP A 244 8.99 20.26 -8.24
CA TRP A 244 7.79 21.06 -8.01
C TRP A 244 6.88 20.47 -6.92
N GLY A 245 6.63 19.16 -6.96
CA GLY A 245 5.65 18.57 -6.08
C GLY A 245 5.30 17.13 -6.41
N VAL A 246 4.27 16.63 -5.73
CA VAL A 246 3.75 15.27 -5.89
C VAL A 246 2.23 15.30 -5.96
N VAL A 247 1.68 14.46 -6.83
CA VAL A 247 0.24 14.22 -6.94
C VAL A 247 -0.03 12.80 -6.48
N SER A 248 -1.02 12.62 -5.61
CA SER A 248 -1.47 11.31 -5.14
C SER A 248 -2.97 11.18 -5.32
N ALA A 249 -3.41 10.15 -6.02
CA ALA A 249 -4.81 9.76 -6.03
C ALA A 249 -5.17 9.15 -4.66
N THR A 250 -6.21 9.67 -3.99
CA THR A 250 -6.47 9.38 -2.57
C THR A 250 -7.60 8.36 -2.39
N GLY A 251 -7.23 7.14 -1.96
CA GLY A 251 -8.12 6.20 -1.29
C GLY A 251 -7.92 6.30 0.22
N SER A 252 -7.17 5.37 0.81
CA SER A 252 -6.82 5.42 2.25
C SER A 252 -5.89 6.55 2.70
N ALA A 253 -5.40 7.38 1.78
CA ALA A 253 -4.46 8.48 2.04
C ALA A 253 -3.10 8.06 2.65
N GLY A 254 -2.71 6.78 2.52
CA GLY A 254 -1.35 6.34 2.87
C GLY A 254 -0.28 6.96 1.98
N THR A 255 -0.41 6.81 0.66
CA THR A 255 0.60 7.24 -0.32
C THR A 255 0.91 8.74 -0.28
N ILE A 256 -0.09 9.58 -0.03
CA ILE A 256 0.08 11.05 0.01
C ILE A 256 1.01 11.50 1.16
N ALA A 257 1.26 10.65 2.16
CA ALA A 257 2.27 10.85 3.20
C ALA A 257 3.70 11.00 2.64
N ALA A 258 3.98 10.50 1.43
CA ALA A 258 5.23 10.79 0.74
C ALA A 258 5.43 12.31 0.53
N GLY A 259 4.34 13.07 0.34
CA GLY A 259 4.36 14.52 0.25
C GLY A 259 4.81 15.21 1.54
N ASP A 260 4.45 14.65 2.71
CA ASP A 260 4.91 15.16 4.01
C ASP A 260 6.44 15.02 4.17
N TYR A 261 7.00 13.91 3.68
CA TYR A 261 8.45 13.73 3.61
C TYR A 261 9.08 14.71 2.63
N LEU A 262 8.50 14.84 1.43
CA LEU A 262 9.04 15.69 0.37
C LEU A 262 8.99 17.18 0.74
N LYS A 263 8.01 17.66 1.51
CA LYS A 263 8.04 19.01 2.08
C LYS A 263 9.20 19.24 3.06
N LYS A 264 9.68 18.20 3.74
CA LYS A 264 10.87 18.30 4.61
C LYS A 264 12.16 18.45 3.80
N VAL A 265 12.26 17.73 2.68
CA VAL A 265 13.46 17.73 1.81
C VAL A 265 13.45 18.94 0.88
N PHE A 266 12.29 19.24 0.30
CA PHE A 266 12.01 20.34 -0.61
C PHE A 266 10.90 21.21 -0.01
N PRO A 267 11.23 22.27 0.76
CA PRO A 267 10.23 23.11 1.44
C PRO A 267 9.17 23.74 0.53
N GLY A 268 9.48 23.90 -0.77
CA GLY A 268 8.54 24.37 -1.79
C GLY A 268 7.66 23.28 -2.43
N SER A 269 7.76 22.02 -1.97
CA SER A 269 6.99 20.89 -2.49
C SER A 269 5.48 21.16 -2.42
N HIS A 270 4.83 21.08 -3.57
CA HIS A 270 3.38 21.15 -3.70
C HIS A 270 2.76 19.75 -3.61
N VAL A 271 1.86 19.52 -2.67
CA VAL A 271 1.21 18.22 -2.41
C VAL A 271 -0.23 18.29 -2.86
N VAL A 272 -0.56 17.50 -3.89
CA VAL A 272 -1.89 17.48 -4.51
C VAL A 272 -2.59 16.16 -4.20
N ALA A 273 -3.79 16.24 -3.61
CA ALA A 273 -4.72 15.13 -3.51
C ALA A 273 -5.61 15.10 -4.76
N SER A 274 -5.75 13.93 -5.38
CA SER A 274 -6.68 13.73 -6.50
C SER A 274 -7.81 12.77 -6.11
N GLU A 275 -9.03 13.12 -6.50
CA GLU A 275 -10.23 12.29 -6.35
C GLU A 275 -11.06 12.27 -7.64
N ALA A 276 -12.17 11.53 -7.66
CA ALA A 276 -13.08 11.50 -8.80
C ALA A 276 -14.12 12.63 -8.71
N VAL A 277 -14.47 13.26 -9.83
CA VAL A 277 -15.57 14.25 -9.90
C VAL A 277 -16.89 13.63 -9.46
N GLN A 278 -17.10 12.34 -9.74
CA GLN A 278 -18.31 11.61 -9.39
C GLN A 278 -18.39 11.23 -7.90
N CYS A 279 -17.29 11.29 -7.14
CA CYS A 279 -17.30 11.18 -5.67
C CYS A 279 -16.33 12.20 -5.04
N PRO A 280 -16.66 13.50 -5.09
CA PRO A 280 -15.75 14.58 -4.73
C PRO A 280 -15.82 14.89 -3.22
N THR A 281 -15.36 13.94 -2.41
CA THR A 281 -15.46 14.01 -0.94
C THR A 281 -14.62 15.14 -0.35
N LEU A 282 -13.38 15.33 -0.82
CA LEU A 282 -12.50 16.40 -0.35
C LEU A 282 -12.90 17.76 -0.93
N LEU A 283 -13.29 17.82 -2.20
CA LEU A 283 -13.55 19.07 -2.91
C LEU A 283 -14.93 19.67 -2.59
N TYR A 284 -15.97 18.84 -2.57
CA TYR A 284 -17.36 19.30 -2.43
C TYR A 284 -18.12 18.67 -1.27
N ASN A 285 -17.44 17.92 -0.39
CA ASN A 285 -18.10 17.08 0.61
C ASN A 285 -19.18 16.17 -0.03
N GLY A 286 -18.90 15.74 -1.26
CA GLY A 286 -19.81 14.98 -2.11
C GLY A 286 -19.68 13.48 -1.92
N PHE A 287 -20.74 12.78 -2.29
CA PHE A 287 -20.86 11.32 -2.26
C PHE A 287 -21.34 10.84 -3.62
N GLY A 288 -20.79 9.74 -4.11
CA GLY A 288 -21.26 9.12 -5.35
C GLY A 288 -20.50 7.84 -5.67
N ALA A 289 -20.52 7.42 -6.93
CA ALA A 289 -19.85 6.21 -7.40
C ALA A 289 -19.07 6.54 -8.68
N HIS A 290 -17.94 5.86 -8.89
CA HIS A 290 -17.06 6.07 -10.04
C HIS A 290 -16.35 4.80 -10.44
N ARG A 291 -15.70 4.83 -11.60
CA ARG A 291 -14.94 3.68 -12.14
C ARG A 291 -13.45 3.69 -11.86
N ILE A 292 -12.95 4.70 -11.13
CA ILE A 292 -11.53 4.77 -10.74
C ILE A 292 -11.28 3.90 -9.51
N GLU A 293 -10.95 2.62 -9.71
CA GLU A 293 -10.73 1.67 -8.62
C GLU A 293 -9.58 2.10 -7.67
N GLY A 294 -9.74 1.87 -6.37
CA GLY A 294 -8.74 2.13 -5.33
C GLY A 294 -8.66 3.55 -4.75
N ILE A 295 -9.55 4.48 -5.14
CA ILE A 295 -9.64 5.86 -4.62
C ILE A 295 -11.09 6.24 -4.27
N GLY A 296 -11.30 7.42 -3.65
CA GLY A 296 -12.64 8.03 -3.57
C GLY A 296 -13.64 7.29 -2.67
N ASP A 297 -13.21 6.90 -1.47
CA ASP A 297 -13.93 6.02 -0.55
C ASP A 297 -15.04 6.72 0.30
N LYS A 298 -15.63 7.82 -0.18
CA LYS A 298 -16.75 8.55 0.46
C LYS A 298 -16.48 9.07 1.89
N HIS A 299 -15.23 9.14 2.33
CA HIS A 299 -14.87 9.73 3.61
C HIS A 299 -13.43 10.27 3.58
N VAL A 300 -13.10 11.14 4.52
CA VAL A 300 -11.72 11.60 4.73
C VAL A 300 -11.03 10.67 5.73
N PRO A 301 -9.97 9.93 5.34
CA PRO A 301 -9.28 9.00 6.24
C PRO A 301 -8.62 9.72 7.41
N TRP A 302 -8.61 9.08 8.60
CA TRP A 302 -7.98 9.65 9.81
C TRP A 302 -6.47 9.85 9.67
N ILE A 303 -5.82 9.07 8.80
CA ILE A 303 -4.38 9.19 8.54
C ILE A 303 -4.02 10.26 7.50
N HIS A 304 -5.01 10.93 6.88
CA HIS A 304 -4.76 11.98 5.90
C HIS A 304 -4.32 13.28 6.60
N ASN A 305 -3.10 13.74 6.31
CA ASN A 305 -2.63 15.05 6.73
C ASN A 305 -3.15 16.17 5.82
N ALA A 306 -4.40 16.57 6.03
CA ALA A 306 -5.02 17.65 5.26
C ALA A 306 -4.29 19.00 5.38
N ARG A 307 -3.58 19.26 6.49
CA ARG A 307 -2.83 20.51 6.72
C ARG A 307 -1.63 20.67 5.80
N ASN A 308 -1.09 19.56 5.29
CA ASN A 308 0.02 19.56 4.35
C ASN A 308 -0.44 19.30 2.90
N THR A 309 -1.75 19.24 2.64
CA THR A 309 -2.30 19.13 1.29
C THR A 309 -2.55 20.54 0.75
N ASP A 310 -1.84 20.93 -0.31
CA ASP A 310 -1.91 22.29 -0.86
C ASP A 310 -3.05 22.44 -1.88
N THR A 311 -3.44 21.35 -2.54
CA THR A 311 -4.50 21.39 -3.57
C THR A 311 -5.27 20.07 -3.61
N VAL A 312 -6.57 20.18 -3.84
CA VAL A 312 -7.44 19.05 -4.19
C VAL A 312 -7.86 19.22 -5.65
N VAL A 313 -7.67 18.18 -6.45
CA VAL A 313 -8.15 18.11 -7.84
C VAL A 313 -9.14 16.97 -7.99
N ALA A 314 -10.21 17.21 -8.74
CA ALA A 314 -11.18 16.18 -9.08
C ALA A 314 -11.08 15.87 -10.57
N ILE A 315 -10.96 14.59 -10.92
CA ILE A 315 -10.81 14.11 -12.30
C ILE A 315 -12.06 13.34 -12.71
N ASP A 316 -12.57 13.60 -13.91
CA ASP A 316 -13.69 12.84 -14.46
C ASP A 316 -13.27 11.40 -14.76
N ASP A 317 -14.04 10.42 -14.28
CA ASP A 317 -13.69 9.02 -14.46
C ASP A 317 -13.69 8.57 -15.95
N ASN A 318 -14.45 9.21 -16.84
CA ASN A 318 -14.37 8.95 -18.28
C ASN A 318 -13.00 9.31 -18.83
N ALA A 319 -12.38 10.39 -18.35
CA ALA A 319 -11.05 10.80 -18.82
C ALA A 319 -10.01 9.72 -18.47
N VAL A 320 -10.08 9.17 -17.25
CA VAL A 320 -9.20 8.08 -16.81
C VAL A 320 -9.44 6.81 -17.60
N VAL A 321 -10.70 6.41 -17.79
CA VAL A 321 -11.05 5.22 -18.59
C VAL A 321 -10.59 5.36 -20.04
N ASN A 322 -10.79 6.52 -20.67
CA ASN A 322 -10.35 6.77 -22.04
C ASN A 322 -8.82 6.74 -22.16
N LEU A 323 -8.10 7.29 -21.18
CA LEU A 323 -6.65 7.23 -21.14
C LEU A 323 -6.14 5.79 -20.95
N ALA A 324 -6.79 5.00 -20.08
CA ALA A 324 -6.46 3.58 -19.91
C ALA A 324 -6.67 2.77 -21.19
N ARG A 325 -7.68 3.12 -22.01
CA ARG A 325 -7.92 2.50 -23.31
C ARG A 325 -6.81 2.77 -24.32
N LEU A 326 -6.26 3.99 -24.34
CA LEU A 326 -5.13 4.34 -25.22
C LEU A 326 -3.96 3.37 -25.04
N PHE A 327 -3.65 2.98 -23.80
CA PHE A 327 -2.57 2.04 -23.49
C PHE A 327 -2.86 0.58 -23.90
N ASN A 328 -4.01 0.29 -24.51
CA ASN A 328 -4.28 -0.99 -25.16
C ASN A 328 -4.18 -0.92 -26.70
N GLU A 329 -3.97 0.26 -27.26
CA GLU A 329 -3.81 0.50 -28.70
C GLU A 329 -2.32 0.57 -29.08
N PRO A 330 -1.95 0.30 -30.35
CA PRO A 330 -0.55 0.36 -30.81
C PRO A 330 0.15 1.69 -30.48
N GLU A 331 -0.57 2.81 -30.56
CA GLU A 331 -0.04 4.15 -30.27
C GLU A 331 0.32 4.33 -28.79
N GLY A 332 -0.35 3.63 -27.87
CA GLY A 332 -0.05 3.66 -26.44
C GLY A 332 1.10 2.74 -26.04
N HIS A 333 1.49 1.79 -26.90
CA HIS A 333 2.64 0.91 -26.69
C HIS A 333 3.95 1.45 -27.30
N ALA A 334 3.85 2.46 -28.18
CA ALA A 334 4.96 3.06 -28.92
C ALA A 334 5.77 4.05 -28.07
#